data_AF-A0A103XJ56-F1
#
_entry.id   AF-A0A103XJ56-F1
#
_cell.length_a   1.000
_cell.length_b   1.000
_cell.length_c   1.000
_cell.angle_alpha   90.00
_cell.angle_beta   90.00
_cell.angle_gamma   90.00
#
_symmetry.space_group_name_H-M   'P 1'
#
loop_
_entity.id
_entity.type
_entity.pdbx_description
1 polymer ?
#
loop_
_entity_poly.entity_id
_entity_poly.type
_entity_poly.pdbx_seq_one_letter_code
_entity_poly.pdbx_strand_id
1 'polypeptide(L)'
;MNPLRVGERATKVAAENQLAPPSEETSTAHHLSVPPCLTQNEFDELHPFVTEFHTYQLTSSRCSSLLAQRIHAPLDVVWSVVRRFDKPQIYKHFIKSCTVADGFTMTVGCTRAVDVISGLPAATSTERLDVMDDERHVISFTVIGGEHRLRNYQAVTTVHEVGAQPPETVVLESYVVDVPEGNTEEDTRLFADTVVKLNLQKLAAVSEAAAGRDRAATTMSRR
;
A
#
# COMPACT_ATOMS: atom_id res chain seq x y z
N MET A 1 -54.24 -44.40 -46.71
CA MET A 1 -54.28 -43.16 -45.89
C MET A 1 -53.05 -43.17 -45.00
N ASN A 2 -52.22 -42.14 -45.07
CA ASN A 2 -51.03 -41.92 -44.21
C ASN A 2 -51.40 -40.79 -43.20
N PRO A 3 -50.58 -40.45 -42.19
CA PRO A 3 -49.76 -41.22 -41.24
C PRO A 3 -49.93 -40.70 -39.78
N LEU A 4 -49.03 -41.07 -38.84
CA LEU A 4 -48.41 -40.28 -37.74
C LEU A 4 -48.27 -41.13 -36.47
N ARG A 5 -47.25 -41.04 -35.62
CA ARG A 5 -45.82 -40.69 -35.67
C ARG A 5 -45.31 -41.06 -34.27
N VAL A 6 -44.18 -41.76 -34.23
CA VAL A 6 -43.45 -42.17 -33.02
C VAL A 6 -43.03 -40.95 -32.18
N GLY A 7 -43.06 -41.08 -30.85
CA GLY A 7 -42.52 -40.09 -29.92
C GLY A 7 -42.26 -40.67 -28.53
N GLU A 8 -41.12 -41.34 -28.36
CA GLU A 8 -40.54 -41.70 -27.07
C GLU A 8 -40.15 -40.44 -26.28
N ARG A 9 -40.61 -40.35 -25.03
CA ARG A 9 -40.09 -39.38 -24.04
C ARG A 9 -39.06 -40.08 -23.17
N ALA A 10 -37.79 -39.97 -23.55
CA ALA A 10 -36.67 -40.21 -22.65
C ALA A 10 -36.34 -38.89 -21.93
N THR A 11 -36.50 -38.90 -20.61
CA THR A 11 -36.05 -37.85 -19.70
C THR A 11 -34.52 -37.78 -19.71
N LYS A 12 -33.95 -36.64 -20.11
CA LYS A 12 -32.52 -36.35 -19.93
C LYS A 12 -32.39 -35.16 -18.98
N VAL A 13 -31.98 -35.47 -17.76
CA VAL A 13 -31.46 -34.50 -16.79
C VAL A 13 -30.14 -33.97 -17.36
N ALA A 14 -30.09 -32.68 -17.66
CA ALA A 14 -28.85 -31.97 -17.93
C ALA A 14 -28.68 -30.93 -16.83
N ALA A 15 -27.69 -31.16 -15.96
CA ALA A 15 -27.24 -30.21 -14.97
C ALA A 15 -26.61 -29.02 -15.69
N GLU A 16 -27.21 -27.84 -15.53
CA GLU A 16 -26.61 -26.58 -15.94
C GLU A 16 -25.51 -26.20 -14.96
N ASN A 17 -24.26 -26.42 -15.36
CA ASN A 17 -23.10 -25.84 -14.71
C ASN A 17 -22.91 -24.43 -15.30
N GLN A 18 -23.69 -23.45 -14.83
CA GLN A 18 -23.48 -22.04 -15.17
C GLN A 18 -22.24 -21.53 -14.42
N LEU A 19 -21.10 -21.57 -15.09
CA LEU A 19 -19.93 -20.77 -14.70
C LEU A 19 -20.35 -19.29 -14.76
N ALA A 20 -20.19 -18.59 -13.63
CA ALA A 20 -20.36 -17.14 -13.56
C ALA A 20 -19.48 -16.47 -14.64
N PRO A 21 -19.95 -15.37 -15.26
CA PRO A 21 -19.15 -14.64 -16.25
C PRO A 21 -17.83 -14.17 -15.61
N PRO A 22 -16.72 -14.11 -16.38
CA PRO A 22 -15.46 -13.60 -15.87
C PRO A 22 -15.69 -12.18 -15.36
N SER A 23 -15.33 -11.92 -14.10
CA SER A 23 -15.31 -10.57 -13.53
C SER A 23 -14.41 -9.69 -14.39
N GLU A 24 -14.92 -8.52 -14.82
CA GLU A 24 -14.12 -7.52 -15.53
C GLU A 24 -13.03 -7.00 -14.58
N GLU A 25 -11.83 -7.56 -14.69
CA GLU A 25 -10.64 -7.07 -14.00
C GLU A 25 -10.12 -5.83 -14.72
N THR A 26 -9.99 -4.73 -13.99
CA THR A 26 -9.47 -3.47 -14.52
C THR A 26 -8.20 -3.08 -13.78
N SER A 27 -7.20 -2.57 -14.51
CA SER A 27 -5.96 -2.09 -13.90
C SER A 27 -6.15 -0.67 -13.35
N THR A 28 -5.54 -0.36 -12.21
CA THR A 28 -5.54 1.00 -11.66
C THR A 28 -4.88 2.00 -12.62
N ALA A 29 -5.45 3.20 -12.70
CA ALA A 29 -4.96 4.30 -13.54
C ALA A 29 -4.11 5.34 -12.79
N HIS A 30 -3.43 4.96 -11.70
CA HIS A 30 -2.68 5.90 -10.85
C HIS A 30 -1.61 6.69 -11.61
N HIS A 31 -1.03 6.10 -12.66
CA HIS A 31 -0.05 6.72 -13.53
C HIS A 31 -0.63 7.85 -14.43
N LEU A 32 -1.95 8.02 -14.48
CA LEU A 32 -2.62 9.05 -15.29
C LEU A 32 -2.93 10.33 -14.51
N SER A 33 -2.80 10.33 -13.18
CA SER A 33 -3.13 11.47 -12.33
C SER A 33 -1.91 11.95 -11.54
N VAL A 34 -1.50 13.20 -11.75
CA VAL A 34 -0.40 13.81 -11.02
C VAL A 34 -0.81 14.05 -9.55
N PRO A 35 -0.10 13.48 -8.57
CA PRO A 35 -0.34 13.77 -7.16
C PRO A 35 -0.11 15.27 -6.84
N PRO A 36 -0.90 15.90 -5.95
CA PRO A 36 -0.84 17.35 -5.72
C PRO A 36 0.51 17.92 -5.26
N CYS A 37 1.42 17.09 -4.72
CA CYS A 37 2.74 17.54 -4.25
C CYS A 37 3.86 17.39 -5.30
N LEU A 38 3.52 17.01 -6.53
CA LEU A 38 4.45 16.82 -7.63
C LEU A 38 4.17 17.82 -8.75
N THR A 39 5.22 18.31 -9.37
CA THR A 39 5.13 18.96 -10.68
C THR A 39 4.96 17.90 -11.78
N GLN A 40 4.48 18.30 -12.96
CA GLN A 40 4.36 17.38 -14.10
C GLN A 40 5.71 16.72 -14.45
N ASN A 41 6.79 17.51 -14.47
CA ASN A 41 8.12 17.00 -14.81
C ASN A 41 8.61 15.94 -13.80
N GLU A 42 8.43 16.20 -12.50
CA GLU A 42 8.79 15.21 -11.48
C GLU A 42 7.92 13.95 -11.61
N PHE A 43 6.63 14.10 -11.91
CA PHE A 43 5.77 12.94 -12.11
C PHE A 43 6.14 12.14 -13.37
N ASP A 44 6.56 12.78 -14.44
CA ASP A 44 7.04 12.12 -15.66
C ASP A 44 8.31 11.29 -15.38
N GLU A 45 9.21 11.78 -14.54
CA GLU A 45 10.39 11.03 -14.07
C GLU A 45 10.01 9.82 -13.22
N LEU A 46 8.96 9.95 -12.38
CA LEU A 46 8.47 8.87 -11.52
C LEU A 46 7.51 7.91 -12.21
N HIS A 47 7.03 8.23 -13.42
CA HIS A 47 6.03 7.44 -14.15
C HIS A 47 6.40 5.95 -14.32
N PRO A 48 7.66 5.57 -14.63
CA PRO A 48 8.05 4.15 -14.72
C PRO A 48 7.84 3.41 -13.39
N PHE A 49 8.18 4.04 -12.26
CA PHE A 49 8.00 3.47 -10.93
C PHE A 49 6.52 3.35 -10.54
N VAL A 50 5.71 4.35 -10.88
CA VAL A 50 4.25 4.27 -10.66
C VAL A 50 3.65 3.10 -11.44
N THR A 51 4.07 2.93 -12.69
CA THR A 51 3.60 1.84 -13.55
C THR A 51 4.04 0.47 -13.03
N GLU A 52 5.31 0.33 -12.64
CA GLU A 52 5.89 -0.94 -12.19
C GLU A 52 5.38 -1.37 -10.80
N PHE A 53 5.34 -0.46 -9.83
CA PHE A 53 5.15 -0.80 -8.41
C PHE A 53 3.80 -0.42 -7.85
N HIS A 54 3.14 0.59 -8.42
CA HIS A 54 1.90 1.14 -7.86
C HIS A 54 0.67 0.78 -8.68
N THR A 55 0.76 -0.22 -9.56
CA THR A 55 -0.36 -0.71 -10.38
C THR A 55 -0.97 -1.98 -9.79
N TYR A 56 -2.30 -1.99 -9.60
CA TYR A 56 -3.02 -3.12 -9.05
C TYR A 56 -4.13 -3.61 -9.99
N GLN A 57 -4.46 -4.89 -9.90
CA GLN A 57 -5.69 -5.43 -10.49
C GLN A 57 -6.87 -5.17 -9.56
N LEU A 58 -7.89 -4.49 -10.08
CA LEU A 58 -9.13 -4.16 -9.38
C LEU A 58 -10.28 -5.06 -9.84
N THR A 59 -11.04 -5.51 -8.86
CA THR A 59 -12.39 -6.06 -9.04
C THR A 59 -13.39 -5.02 -8.52
N SER A 60 -14.68 -5.21 -8.83
CA SER A 60 -15.76 -4.31 -8.36
C SER A 60 -15.92 -4.24 -6.83
N SER A 61 -15.28 -5.14 -6.09
CA SER A 61 -15.31 -5.20 -4.62
C SER A 61 -14.06 -4.63 -3.94
N ARG A 62 -13.15 -4.03 -4.70
CA ARG A 62 -11.86 -3.51 -4.19
C ARG A 62 -11.69 -2.06 -4.58
N CYS A 63 -10.99 -1.33 -3.72
CA CYS A 63 -10.60 0.03 -4.00
C CYS A 63 -9.10 0.23 -3.82
N SER A 64 -8.57 1.25 -4.49
CA SER A 64 -7.15 1.59 -4.46
C SER A 64 -6.98 3.10 -4.53
N SER A 65 -5.83 3.57 -4.04
CA SER A 65 -5.40 4.96 -4.04
C SER A 65 -3.87 5.04 -4.08
N LEU A 66 -3.33 6.16 -4.57
CA LEU A 66 -1.91 6.50 -4.55
C LEU A 66 -1.76 7.89 -3.93
N LEU A 67 -0.99 7.97 -2.85
CA LEU A 67 -0.68 9.22 -2.18
C LEU A 67 0.82 9.53 -2.32
N ALA A 68 1.13 10.82 -2.31
CA ALA A 68 2.50 11.30 -2.39
C ALA A 68 2.78 12.32 -1.27
N GLN A 69 4.01 12.32 -0.78
CA GLN A 69 4.49 13.27 0.21
C GLN A 69 5.90 13.72 -0.13
N ARG A 70 6.07 15.03 -0.22
CA ARG A 70 7.38 15.68 -0.35
C ARG A 70 8.01 15.87 1.03
N ILE A 71 9.30 15.58 1.16
CA ILE A 71 10.04 15.60 2.43
C ILE A 71 11.36 16.33 2.21
N HIS A 72 11.64 17.33 3.04
CA HIS A 72 12.88 18.11 2.97
C HIS A 72 14.04 17.42 3.70
N ALA A 73 14.30 16.16 3.34
CA ALA A 73 15.37 15.33 3.88
C ALA A 73 16.02 14.49 2.76
N PRO A 74 17.30 14.11 2.90
CA PRO A 74 17.97 13.18 1.99
C PRO A 74 17.26 11.82 1.90
N LEU A 75 17.37 11.18 0.74
CA LEU A 75 16.71 9.90 0.46
C LEU A 75 17.11 8.81 1.45
N ASP A 76 18.40 8.71 1.78
CA ASP A 76 18.94 7.70 2.69
C ASP A 76 18.39 7.83 4.10
N VAL A 77 18.18 9.07 4.57
CA VAL A 77 17.53 9.37 5.86
C VAL A 77 16.09 8.89 5.83
N VAL A 78 15.32 9.21 4.78
CA VAL A 78 13.91 8.80 4.66
C VAL A 78 13.80 7.28 4.55
N TRP A 79 14.61 6.66 3.68
CA TRP A 79 14.62 5.21 3.49
C TRP A 79 14.99 4.46 4.77
N SER A 80 15.94 4.98 5.55
CA SER A 80 16.34 4.38 6.83
C SER A 80 15.17 4.24 7.83
N VAL A 81 14.15 5.10 7.70
CA VAL A 81 12.91 5.03 8.48
C VAL A 81 11.89 4.10 7.83
N VAL A 82 11.63 4.29 6.53
CA VAL A 82 10.62 3.52 5.76
C VAL A 82 10.91 2.03 5.76
N ARG A 83 12.18 1.64 5.58
CA ARG A 83 12.60 0.22 5.51
C ARG A 83 12.45 -0.55 6.83
N ARG A 84 12.14 0.11 7.95
CA ARG A 84 12.00 -0.53 9.27
C ARG A 84 10.68 -1.26 9.39
N PHE A 85 10.58 -2.41 8.72
CA PHE A 85 9.41 -3.28 8.82
C PHE A 85 9.11 -3.70 10.27
N ASP A 86 10.14 -3.85 11.12
CA ASP A 86 9.99 -4.18 12.54
C ASP A 86 9.46 -3.02 13.40
N LYS A 87 9.55 -1.77 12.93
CA LYS A 87 9.23 -0.57 13.72
C LYS A 87 8.33 0.43 12.97
N PRO A 88 7.14 0.04 12.50
CA PRO A 88 6.22 0.95 11.83
C PRO A 88 5.81 2.14 12.69
N GLN A 89 5.75 2.00 14.01
CA GLN A 89 5.37 3.05 14.96
C GLN A 89 6.27 4.29 14.92
N ILE A 90 7.47 4.19 14.33
CA ILE A 90 8.37 5.34 14.14
C ILE A 90 7.64 6.44 13.34
N TYR A 91 6.93 6.08 12.27
CA TYR A 91 6.25 7.05 11.41
C TYR A 91 4.75 6.80 11.23
N LYS A 92 4.25 5.58 11.44
CA LYS A 92 2.82 5.31 11.40
C LYS A 92 2.14 5.76 12.68
N HIS A 93 0.95 6.33 12.54
CA HIS A 93 0.03 6.64 13.63
C HIS A 93 -0.73 5.39 14.04
N PHE A 94 -1.41 5.48 15.18
CA PHE A 94 -2.37 4.48 15.65
C PHE A 94 -1.78 3.10 15.96
N ILE A 95 -0.44 2.98 16.04
CA ILE A 95 0.23 1.75 16.49
C ILE A 95 0.60 1.90 17.95
N LYS A 96 0.07 1.00 18.79
CA LYS A 96 0.42 0.86 20.20
C LYS A 96 1.73 0.09 20.35
N SER A 97 1.86 -1.03 19.66
CA SER A 97 3.04 -1.90 19.67
C SER A 97 3.19 -2.62 18.35
N CYS A 98 4.42 -3.01 18.04
CA CYS A 98 4.75 -3.90 16.93
C CYS A 98 5.69 -4.97 17.48
N THR A 99 5.35 -6.23 17.21
CA THR A 99 6.12 -7.40 17.64
C THR A 99 6.50 -8.23 16.43
N VAL A 100 7.67 -8.85 16.50
CA VAL A 100 8.21 -9.75 15.49
C VAL A 100 8.63 -11.05 16.18
N ALA A 101 8.77 -12.13 15.41
CA ALA A 101 9.18 -13.42 15.95
C ALA A 101 10.57 -13.39 16.59
N ASP A 102 10.82 -14.29 17.54
CA ASP A 102 12.16 -14.48 18.10
C ASP A 102 13.17 -14.85 17.00
N GLY A 103 14.36 -14.23 17.03
CA GLY A 103 15.35 -14.40 15.96
C GLY A 103 14.99 -13.70 14.65
N PHE A 104 14.10 -12.71 14.69
CA PHE A 104 13.67 -11.93 13.52
C PHE A 104 14.85 -11.48 12.66
N THR A 105 14.74 -11.77 11.36
CA THR A 105 15.60 -11.22 10.32
C THR A 105 14.71 -10.54 9.29
N MET A 106 15.15 -9.38 8.79
CA MET A 106 14.38 -8.58 7.85
C MET A 106 14.55 -9.14 6.42
N THR A 107 13.79 -10.19 6.12
CA THR A 107 13.76 -10.87 4.82
C THR A 107 12.33 -10.95 4.30
N VAL A 108 12.15 -10.94 2.97
CA VAL A 108 10.83 -11.16 2.35
C VAL A 108 10.19 -12.44 2.90
N GLY A 109 8.89 -12.36 3.19
CA GLY A 109 8.10 -13.41 3.82
C GLY A 109 8.06 -13.34 5.34
N CYS A 110 8.89 -12.53 6.00
CA CYS A 110 8.81 -12.34 7.45
C CYS A 110 7.50 -11.62 7.82
N THR A 111 7.08 -11.78 9.08
CA THR A 111 5.84 -11.21 9.57
C THR A 111 6.05 -10.32 10.79
N ARG A 112 5.12 -9.39 11.00
CA ARG A 112 4.98 -8.60 12.22
C ARG A 112 3.53 -8.65 12.70
N ALA A 113 3.35 -8.59 14.01
CA ALA A 113 2.06 -8.39 14.64
C ALA A 113 1.99 -6.98 15.23
N VAL A 114 1.02 -6.21 14.76
CA VAL A 114 0.80 -4.79 15.10
C VAL A 114 -0.44 -4.70 15.98
N ASP A 115 -0.29 -4.11 17.15
CA ASP A 115 -1.41 -3.74 18.01
C ASP A 115 -1.81 -2.30 17.72
N VAL A 116 -3.09 -2.07 17.45
CA VAL A 116 -3.63 -0.75 17.14
C VAL A 116 -4.10 -0.06 18.44
N ILE A 117 -4.03 1.27 18.49
CA ILE A 117 -4.50 2.04 19.65
C ILE A 117 -6.01 1.84 19.84
N SER A 118 -6.45 1.67 21.10
CA SER A 118 -7.85 1.51 21.49
C SER A 118 -8.73 2.68 21.04
N GLY A 119 -9.97 2.40 20.64
CA GLY A 119 -10.92 3.42 20.16
C GLY A 119 -11.01 3.51 18.64
N LEU A 120 -10.19 2.74 17.91
CA LEU A 120 -10.37 2.47 16.50
C LEU A 120 -11.11 1.12 16.29
N PRO A 121 -11.75 0.91 15.12
CA PRO A 121 -12.41 -0.36 14.79
C PRO A 121 -11.47 -1.57 14.66
N ALA A 122 -10.16 -1.38 14.84
CA ALA A 122 -9.13 -2.40 14.69
C ALA A 122 -8.41 -2.63 16.02
N ALA A 123 -8.12 -3.89 16.34
CA ALA A 123 -7.37 -4.26 17.56
C ALA A 123 -5.97 -4.78 17.23
N THR A 124 -5.85 -5.67 16.25
CA THR A 124 -4.58 -6.31 15.86
C THR A 124 -4.48 -6.46 14.35
N SER A 125 -3.27 -6.44 13.79
CA SER A 125 -2.97 -6.69 12.37
C SER A 125 -1.75 -7.61 12.28
N THR A 126 -1.84 -8.66 11.48
CA THR A 126 -0.70 -9.53 11.12
C THR A 126 -0.31 -9.25 9.69
N GLU A 127 0.93 -8.81 9.50
CA GLU A 127 1.40 -8.28 8.23
C GLU A 127 2.62 -9.05 7.77
N ARG A 128 2.68 -9.36 6.47
CA ARG A 128 3.81 -10.03 5.83
C ARG A 128 4.55 -9.05 4.93
N LEU A 129 5.87 -9.04 5.01
CA LEU A 129 6.73 -8.30 4.11
C LEU A 129 6.78 -9.02 2.75
N ASP A 130 6.31 -8.38 1.68
CA ASP A 130 6.28 -8.99 0.34
C ASP A 130 7.43 -8.51 -0.55
N VAL A 131 7.88 -7.27 -0.38
CA VAL A 131 9.02 -6.69 -1.12
C VAL A 131 9.91 -5.90 -0.18
N MET A 132 11.22 -6.06 -0.32
CA MET A 132 12.25 -5.21 0.26
C MET A 132 13.38 -5.09 -0.76
N ASP A 133 13.47 -3.93 -1.40
CA ASP A 133 14.48 -3.60 -2.40
C ASP A 133 15.21 -2.35 -1.93
N ASP A 134 16.38 -2.54 -1.31
CA ASP A 134 17.20 -1.44 -0.79
C ASP A 134 17.89 -0.65 -1.91
N GLU A 135 18.02 -1.19 -3.13
CA GLU A 135 18.66 -0.51 -4.25
C GLU A 135 17.69 0.44 -4.95
N ARG A 136 16.43 0.01 -5.12
CA ARG A 136 15.35 0.81 -5.72
C ARG A 136 14.45 1.49 -4.70
N HIS A 137 14.74 1.33 -3.41
CA HIS A 137 14.01 1.90 -2.27
C HIS A 137 12.50 1.58 -2.29
N VAL A 138 12.19 0.29 -2.45
CA VAL A 138 10.82 -0.23 -2.53
C VAL A 138 10.54 -1.16 -1.35
N ILE A 139 9.45 -0.90 -0.63
CA ILE A 139 8.93 -1.81 0.39
C ILE A 139 7.45 -2.09 0.12
N SER A 140 7.03 -3.35 0.28
CA SER A 140 5.62 -3.73 0.21
C SER A 140 5.26 -4.71 1.30
N PHE A 141 4.03 -4.62 1.78
CA PHE A 141 3.49 -5.58 2.73
C PHE A 141 2.01 -5.86 2.45
N THR A 142 1.57 -7.05 2.85
CA THR A 142 0.18 -7.47 2.81
C THR A 142 -0.29 -7.80 4.21
N VAL A 143 -1.48 -7.33 4.55
CA VAL A 143 -2.16 -7.73 5.77
C VAL A 143 -2.81 -9.09 5.55
N ILE A 144 -2.30 -10.10 6.28
CA ILE A 144 -2.67 -11.51 6.12
C ILE A 144 -3.60 -12.00 7.23
N GLY A 145 -3.87 -11.18 8.24
CA GLY A 145 -4.78 -11.52 9.34
C GLY A 145 -4.87 -10.39 10.36
N GLY A 146 -5.69 -10.61 11.39
CA GLY A 146 -5.94 -9.63 12.45
C GLY A 146 -7.40 -9.24 12.57
N GLU A 147 -7.68 -8.40 13.55
CA GLU A 147 -9.00 -7.85 13.86
C GLU A 147 -9.10 -6.44 13.29
N HIS A 148 -9.42 -6.32 12.00
CA HIS A 148 -9.74 -5.06 11.34
C HIS A 148 -10.61 -5.29 10.10
N ARG A 149 -11.20 -4.21 9.58
CA ARG A 149 -12.10 -4.26 8.42
C ARG A 149 -11.37 -4.29 7.07
N LEU A 150 -10.11 -3.84 7.04
CA LEU A 150 -9.30 -3.73 5.82
C LEU A 150 -8.73 -5.09 5.36
N ARG A 151 -9.59 -6.00 4.89
CA ARG A 151 -9.17 -7.32 4.41
C ARG A 151 -8.38 -7.20 3.11
N ASN A 152 -7.40 -8.10 2.94
CA ASN A 152 -6.52 -8.14 1.77
C ASN A 152 -5.89 -6.79 1.42
N TYR A 153 -5.60 -5.98 2.47
CA TYR A 153 -4.90 -4.73 2.32
C TYR A 153 -3.45 -5.02 1.91
N GLN A 154 -3.07 -4.51 0.75
CA GLN A 154 -1.72 -4.57 0.24
C GLN A 154 -1.26 -3.13 0.01
N ALA A 155 -0.07 -2.79 0.51
CA ALA A 155 0.52 -1.49 0.29
C ALA A 155 1.92 -1.59 -0.29
N VAL A 156 2.28 -0.59 -1.09
CA VAL A 156 3.60 -0.41 -1.68
C VAL A 156 4.04 1.02 -1.40
N THR A 157 5.25 1.16 -0.84
CA THR A 157 5.91 2.45 -0.62
C THR A 157 7.20 2.49 -1.43
N THR A 158 7.38 3.54 -2.23
CA THR A 158 8.64 3.83 -2.94
C THR A 158 9.16 5.21 -2.55
N VAL A 159 10.48 5.38 -2.55
CA VAL A 159 11.16 6.60 -2.11
C VAL A 159 12.10 7.09 -3.20
N HIS A 160 11.95 8.35 -3.59
CA HIS A 160 12.63 8.93 -4.76
C HIS A 160 13.29 10.24 -4.42
N GLU A 161 14.48 10.47 -4.97
CA GLU A 161 15.15 11.76 -4.91
C GLU A 161 14.63 12.66 -6.02
N VAL A 162 14.29 13.91 -5.70
CA VAL A 162 13.83 14.91 -6.66
C VAL A 162 14.51 16.27 -6.42
N GLY A 163 14.63 17.05 -7.48
CA GLY A 163 15.17 18.41 -7.43
C GLY A 163 16.70 18.50 -7.50
N ALA A 164 17.21 19.72 -7.68
CA ALA A 164 18.60 19.94 -8.07
C ALA A 164 19.58 20.02 -6.88
N GLN A 165 19.34 20.89 -5.88
CA GLN A 165 20.15 21.02 -4.64
C GLN A 165 19.50 21.98 -3.61
N PRO A 166 19.45 21.64 -2.30
CA PRO A 166 19.66 20.30 -1.78
C PRO A 166 18.58 19.35 -2.32
N PRO A 167 18.90 18.09 -2.61
CA PRO A 167 17.90 17.13 -3.07
C PRO A 167 16.83 16.95 -1.99
N GLU A 168 15.59 16.87 -2.45
CA GLU A 168 14.43 16.57 -1.63
C GLU A 168 13.95 15.16 -1.93
N THR A 169 13.15 14.59 -1.04
CA THR A 169 12.64 13.24 -1.23
C THR A 169 11.14 13.29 -1.48
N VAL A 170 10.66 12.50 -2.44
CA VAL A 170 9.25 12.18 -2.62
C VAL A 170 9.02 10.73 -2.23
N VAL A 171 8.06 10.53 -1.33
CA VAL A 171 7.56 9.21 -0.96
C VAL A 171 6.21 9.00 -1.65
N LEU A 172 6.08 7.91 -2.37
CA LEU A 172 4.83 7.43 -2.95
C LEU A 172 4.35 6.24 -2.13
N GLU A 173 3.12 6.28 -1.62
CA GLU A 173 2.48 5.15 -0.95
C GLU A 173 1.14 4.87 -1.61
N SER A 174 1.01 3.69 -2.22
CA SER A 174 -0.26 3.22 -2.77
C SER A 174 -0.73 1.98 -2.02
N TYR A 175 -2.03 1.71 -2.12
CA TYR A 175 -2.61 0.50 -1.58
C TYR A 175 -3.77 0.00 -2.43
N VAL A 176 -4.12 -1.26 -2.24
CA VAL A 176 -5.38 -1.87 -2.67
C VAL A 176 -5.99 -2.62 -1.50
N VAL A 177 -7.31 -2.56 -1.36
CA VAL A 177 -8.03 -3.17 -0.24
C VAL A 177 -9.44 -3.58 -0.64
N ASP A 178 -9.98 -4.60 0.02
CA ASP A 178 -11.38 -4.98 -0.15
C ASP A 178 -12.31 -3.95 0.51
N VAL A 179 -13.41 -3.63 -0.17
CA VAL A 179 -14.50 -2.83 0.39
C VAL A 179 -15.30 -3.71 1.35
N PRO A 180 -15.36 -3.41 2.65
CA PRO A 180 -16.10 -4.23 3.60
C PRO A 180 -17.59 -4.24 3.28
N GLU A 181 -18.26 -5.36 3.60
CA GLU A 181 -19.71 -5.44 3.49
C GLU A 181 -20.39 -4.31 4.29
N GLY A 182 -21.38 -3.67 3.67
CA GLY A 182 -22.09 -2.52 4.23
C GLY A 182 -21.36 -1.18 4.12
N ASN A 183 -20.17 -1.13 3.52
CA ASN A 183 -19.47 0.12 3.22
C ASN A 183 -19.49 0.46 1.74
N THR A 184 -19.43 1.76 1.46
CA THR A 184 -19.15 2.24 0.11
C THR A 184 -17.65 2.20 -0.17
N GLU A 185 -17.29 2.19 -1.46
CA GLU A 185 -15.92 2.39 -1.91
C GLU A 185 -15.35 3.72 -1.37
N GLU A 186 -16.14 4.78 -1.44
CA GLU A 186 -15.77 6.13 -1.02
C GLU A 186 -15.42 6.20 0.47
N ASP A 187 -16.25 5.62 1.34
CA ASP A 187 -15.98 5.58 2.78
C ASP A 187 -14.72 4.80 3.12
N THR A 188 -14.52 3.65 2.44
CA THR A 188 -13.36 2.79 2.64
C THR A 188 -12.08 3.49 2.19
N ARG A 189 -12.13 4.11 0.99
CA ARG A 189 -11.02 4.90 0.45
C ARG A 189 -10.72 6.09 1.35
N LEU A 190 -11.72 6.87 1.74
CA LEU A 190 -11.55 8.05 2.60
C LEU A 190 -10.87 7.68 3.93
N PHE A 191 -11.29 6.58 4.56
CA PHE A 191 -10.65 6.09 5.78
C PHE A 191 -9.18 5.74 5.55
N ALA A 192 -8.89 4.89 4.56
CA ALA A 192 -7.53 4.43 4.29
C ALA A 192 -6.62 5.58 3.82
N ASP A 193 -7.08 6.46 2.94
CA ASP A 193 -6.38 7.68 2.51
C ASP A 193 -6.04 8.58 3.70
N THR A 194 -6.97 8.76 4.64
CA THR A 194 -6.72 9.57 5.84
C THR A 194 -5.60 8.98 6.69
N VAL A 195 -5.61 7.65 6.90
CA VAL A 195 -4.55 6.99 7.67
C VAL A 195 -3.19 7.10 6.95
N VAL A 196 -3.13 6.82 5.65
CA VAL A 196 -1.89 6.91 4.87
C VAL A 196 -1.36 8.34 4.86
N LYS A 197 -2.22 9.34 4.63
CA LYS A 197 -1.85 10.76 4.63
C LYS A 197 -1.24 11.19 5.97
N LEU A 198 -1.86 10.82 7.09
CA LEU A 198 -1.33 11.13 8.42
C LEU A 198 0.04 10.47 8.64
N ASN A 199 0.20 9.20 8.24
CA ASN A 199 1.47 8.48 8.36
C ASN A 199 2.59 9.16 7.56
N LEU A 200 2.31 9.57 6.32
CA LEU A 200 3.27 10.27 5.47
C LEU A 200 3.65 11.64 6.05
N GLN A 201 2.71 12.37 6.64
CA GLN A 201 3.00 13.64 7.33
C GLN A 201 3.94 13.44 8.53
N LYS A 202 3.72 12.39 9.33
CA LYS A 202 4.62 12.07 10.45
C LYS A 202 5.97 11.56 9.96
N LEU A 203 6.03 10.81 8.85
CA LEU A 203 7.28 10.42 8.21
C LEU A 203 8.10 11.65 7.81
N ALA A 204 7.46 12.65 7.19
CA ALA A 204 8.11 13.90 6.83
C ALA A 204 8.73 14.57 8.08
N ALA A 205 7.91 14.78 9.13
CA ALA A 205 8.37 15.43 10.35
C ALA A 205 9.53 14.69 11.05
N VAL A 206 9.49 13.36 11.11
CA VAL A 206 10.55 12.56 11.74
C VAL A 206 11.84 12.61 10.91
N SER A 207 11.74 12.52 9.59
CA SER A 207 12.89 12.49 8.68
C SER A 207 13.59 13.84 8.60
N GLU A 208 12.83 14.92 8.51
CA GLU A 208 13.36 16.29 8.51
C GLU A 208 14.05 16.63 9.85
N ALA A 209 13.47 16.18 10.97
CA ALA A 209 14.08 16.34 12.28
C ALA A 209 15.40 15.54 12.42
N ALA A 210 15.51 14.36 11.80
CA ALA A 210 16.74 13.59 11.76
C ALA A 210 17.81 14.29 10.91
N ALA A 211 17.47 14.70 9.68
CA ALA A 211 18.37 15.41 8.78
C ALA A 211 18.89 16.74 9.38
N GLY A 212 18.05 17.46 10.14
CA GLY A 212 18.45 18.67 10.84
C GLY A 212 19.52 18.44 11.91
N ARG A 213 19.46 17.31 12.64
CA ARG A 213 20.46 16.96 13.67
C ARG A 213 21.81 16.61 13.06
N ASP A 214 21.83 15.89 11.95
CA ASP A 214 23.07 15.49 11.28
C ASP A 214 23.82 16.69 10.70
N ARG A 215 23.09 17.67 10.16
CA ARG A 215 23.66 18.96 9.71
C ARG A 215 24.29 19.73 10.88
N ALA A 216 23.63 19.77 12.03
CA ALA A 216 24.16 20.45 13.22
C ALA A 216 25.42 19.76 13.78
N ALA A 217 25.42 18.42 13.85
CA ALA A 217 26.58 17.64 14.29
C ALA A 217 27.80 17.80 13.35
N THR A 218 27.56 17.78 12.03
CA THR A 218 28.61 18.00 11.02
C THR A 218 29.23 19.40 11.12
N THR A 219 28.40 20.41 11.43
CA THR A 219 28.88 21.80 11.59
C THR A 219 29.72 21.97 12.86
N MET A 220 29.38 21.29 13.95
CA MET A 220 30.16 21.34 15.19
C MET A 220 31.49 20.57 15.09
N SER A 221 31.55 19.47 14.35
CA SER A 221 32.80 18.70 14.16
C SER A 221 33.83 19.38 13.25
N ARG A 222 33.43 20.43 12.51
CA ARG A 222 34.32 21.20 11.61
C ARG A 222 34.85 22.49 12.25
N ARG A 223 34.50 22.77 13.51
CA ARG A 223 35.03 23.87 14.31
C ARG A 223 36.02 23.36 15.34
#